data_AF-A0A7K1KRX1-F1
#
_entry.id   AF-A0A7K1KRX1-F1
#
_cell.length_a   1.000
_cell.length_b   1.000
_cell.length_c   1.000
_cell.angle_alpha   90.00
_cell.angle_beta   90.00
_cell.angle_gamma   90.00
#
_symmetry.space_group_name_H-M   'P 1'
#
loop_
_entity.id
_entity.type
_entity.pdbx_description
1 polymer ?
#
loop_
_entity_poly.entity_id
_entity_poly.type
_entity_poly.pdbx_seq_one_letter_code
_entity_poly.pdbx_strand_id
1 'polypeptide(L)'
;MPLAMHTLLPPALQDNPVQVAVELPRALMTRTNFIPGVRHRLGWRGMRNCAKGKSALTVRVTGMPGVYGLHLLNAMGSSHDGQAVFGISYFPAADEELVESFSIQAGLASQSQDYLERIREFTQYDDLYALFGIAVLEAHFHASLPGIALALTAPERDIVIALDGVPLKTPGGQIQAVSPGGEDQNLPALKTALPLFNALAASASYCLEDSAQSMTRHSRQGMRRVYGENIGLKSQTAPEVKDIRFGLGWGMPVPDNREVNRLELAWDAPAPVPEEFRDALWLTANIPGASNSLDKRTMGIEEKPRLIVLTGFLGAGKTTFLARFIEDLASRNGFVAVIQNEIGQKGLDAKLLGQSYAVTEVDEGCVCCTLAGNLRSALSGILGEFQPDFVVLETTGLANPANLLDELSDIRDLLEFASITTVLDAACAPRALANHEVARNQVQLADILILNKTDLAEEKALRALEARIRELNPTADLHRAVKGDIPATALYGVNFRKRLPRPAPLLAPMGHHATHGDDGIQNALIELDGPVDRELFMDGIAALPREVLRAKGVVRFLDSNGPEVFQYVPGFHSTIPAEDCRDGCFLVIIGQNAPAIAEALRSKIAA
;
A
#
# COMPACT_ATOMS: atom_id res chain seq x y z
N MET A 1 32.20 -7.68 -13.18
CA MET A 1 30.87 -7.13 -12.84
C MET A 1 30.97 -6.29 -11.59
N PRO A 2 30.22 -5.19 -11.44
CA PRO A 2 30.16 -4.46 -10.18
C PRO A 2 29.56 -5.38 -9.11
N LEU A 3 29.96 -5.21 -7.86
CA LEU A 3 29.41 -5.97 -6.73
C LEU A 3 27.88 -5.77 -6.58
N ALA A 4 27.26 -4.77 -7.19
CA ALA A 4 25.82 -4.54 -7.01
C ALA A 4 24.94 -5.41 -7.94
N MET A 5 25.38 -5.74 -9.16
CA MET A 5 24.54 -6.44 -10.15
C MET A 5 24.13 -7.85 -9.73
N HIS A 6 25.01 -8.58 -9.04
CA HIS A 6 24.70 -9.94 -8.58
C HIS A 6 23.65 -9.99 -7.46
N THR A 7 23.38 -8.84 -6.83
CA THR A 7 22.33 -8.68 -5.81
C THR A 7 21.00 -8.18 -6.39
N LEU A 8 21.00 -7.69 -7.64
CA LEU A 8 19.80 -7.13 -8.28
C LEU A 8 18.97 -8.21 -8.99
N LEU A 9 19.61 -9.22 -9.58
CA LEU A 9 18.95 -10.30 -10.32
C LEU A 9 19.43 -11.68 -9.84
N PRO A 10 18.54 -12.69 -9.76
CA PRO A 10 18.92 -14.07 -9.45
C PRO A 10 20.06 -14.59 -10.33
N PRO A 11 21.01 -15.38 -9.79
CA PRO A 11 22.12 -15.94 -10.56
C PRO A 11 21.68 -16.70 -11.82
N ALA A 12 20.56 -17.43 -11.75
CA ALA A 12 20.00 -18.19 -12.87
C ALA A 12 19.57 -17.34 -14.08
N LEU A 13 19.27 -16.04 -13.87
CA LEU A 13 18.93 -15.11 -14.96
C LEU A 13 20.16 -14.45 -15.57
N GLN A 14 21.29 -14.39 -14.85
CA GLN A 14 22.50 -13.69 -15.29
C GLN A 14 23.21 -14.39 -16.46
N ASP A 15 22.96 -15.68 -16.66
CA ASP A 15 23.50 -16.46 -17.79
C ASP A 15 22.78 -16.18 -19.12
N ASN A 16 21.69 -15.40 -19.10
CA ASN A 16 20.92 -15.04 -20.30
C ASN A 16 20.76 -13.51 -20.42
N PRO A 17 21.64 -12.84 -21.19
CA PRO A 17 21.61 -11.39 -21.35
C PRO A 17 20.25 -10.81 -21.78
N VAL A 18 19.52 -11.51 -22.65
CA VAL A 18 18.19 -11.07 -23.11
C VAL A 18 17.20 -11.07 -21.96
N GLN A 19 17.20 -12.11 -21.13
CA GLN A 19 16.34 -12.18 -19.95
C GLN A 19 16.72 -11.14 -18.90
N VAL A 20 18.02 -10.86 -18.72
CA VAL A 20 18.48 -9.74 -17.89
C VAL A 20 17.86 -8.43 -18.37
N ALA A 21 17.96 -8.13 -19.67
CA ALA A 21 17.39 -6.90 -20.22
C ALA A 21 15.86 -6.80 -20.02
N VAL A 22 15.14 -7.92 -20.14
CA VAL A 22 13.68 -7.98 -19.90
C VAL A 22 13.32 -7.72 -18.45
N GLU A 23 14.05 -8.31 -17.50
CA GLU A 23 13.73 -8.20 -16.08
C GLU A 23 14.31 -6.94 -15.42
N LEU A 24 15.27 -6.28 -16.07
CA LEU A 24 16.01 -5.16 -15.49
C LEU A 24 15.12 -4.00 -15.02
N PRO A 25 14.19 -3.43 -15.83
CA PRO A 25 13.32 -2.36 -15.36
C PRO A 25 12.48 -2.79 -14.16
N ARG A 26 11.94 -4.02 -14.19
CA ARG A 26 11.15 -4.58 -13.08
C ARG A 26 12.00 -4.70 -11.82
N ALA A 27 13.20 -5.26 -11.90
CA ALA A 27 14.09 -5.44 -10.76
C ALA A 27 14.48 -4.10 -10.12
N LEU A 28 14.77 -3.07 -10.92
CA LEU A 28 15.06 -1.71 -10.46
C LEU A 28 13.86 -1.09 -9.73
N MET A 29 12.67 -1.19 -10.32
CA MET A 29 11.44 -0.64 -9.73
C MET A 29 11.06 -1.36 -8.45
N THR A 30 11.05 -2.70 -8.47
CA THR A 30 10.89 -3.59 -7.31
C THR A 30 11.81 -3.11 -6.19
N ARG A 31 13.13 -3.23 -6.35
CA ARG A 31 14.10 -2.96 -5.27
C ARG A 31 13.97 -1.55 -4.67
N THR A 32 13.67 -0.54 -5.49
CA THR A 32 13.52 0.84 -5.00
C THR A 32 12.17 1.13 -4.37
N ASN A 33 11.08 0.54 -4.87
CA ASN A 33 9.75 0.67 -4.28
C ASN A 33 9.62 -0.09 -2.95
N PHE A 34 10.46 -1.10 -2.71
CA PHE A 34 10.54 -1.85 -1.44
C PHE A 34 11.20 -1.08 -0.28
N ILE A 35 11.87 0.05 -0.53
CA ILE A 35 12.54 0.83 0.52
C ILE A 35 11.78 2.15 0.74
N PRO A 36 10.93 2.27 1.79
CA PRO A 36 10.05 3.44 1.97
C PRO A 36 10.78 4.78 2.02
N GLY A 37 11.98 4.84 2.61
CA GLY A 37 12.82 6.04 2.70
C GLY A 37 13.43 6.48 1.36
N VAL A 38 13.51 5.57 0.39
CA VAL A 38 14.13 5.76 -0.93
C VAL A 38 13.07 5.99 -2.01
N ARG A 39 11.99 5.21 -2.00
CA ARG A 39 10.96 5.21 -3.07
C ARG A 39 10.45 6.61 -3.38
N HIS A 40 10.10 7.38 -2.35
CA HIS A 40 9.51 8.70 -2.53
C HIS A 40 10.50 9.75 -3.02
N ARG A 41 11.78 9.60 -2.65
CA ARG A 41 12.87 10.51 -3.06
C ARG A 41 13.26 10.29 -4.50
N LEU A 42 13.20 9.04 -4.96
CA LEU A 42 13.42 8.66 -6.35
C LEU A 42 12.25 9.01 -7.27
N GLY A 43 11.15 9.52 -6.71
CA GLY A 43 10.00 9.94 -7.49
C GLY A 43 8.90 8.88 -7.59
N TRP A 44 8.99 7.73 -6.94
CA TRP A 44 7.93 6.72 -6.97
C TRP A 44 6.77 7.06 -6.03
N ARG A 45 5.57 6.66 -6.44
CA ARG A 45 4.31 6.80 -5.66
C ARG A 45 3.53 5.49 -5.57
N GLY A 46 3.67 4.59 -6.52
CA GLY A 46 3.07 3.25 -6.47
C GLY A 46 3.48 2.42 -7.67
N MET A 47 3.37 1.10 -7.52
CA MET A 47 3.64 0.11 -8.58
C MET A 47 2.68 -1.06 -8.42
N ARG A 48 2.22 -1.62 -9.53
CA ARG A 48 1.37 -2.81 -9.59
C ARG A 48 1.69 -3.66 -10.82
N ASN A 49 1.74 -4.98 -10.63
CA ASN A 49 1.77 -5.94 -11.73
C ASN A 49 0.37 -6.08 -12.36
N CYS A 50 0.29 -6.14 -13.68
CA CYS A 50 -0.94 -6.57 -14.36
C CYS A 50 -1.08 -8.09 -14.16
N ALA A 51 -2.15 -8.55 -13.53
CA ALA A 51 -2.35 -9.95 -13.18
C ALA A 51 -2.68 -10.82 -14.40
N LYS A 52 -3.17 -10.21 -15.48
CA LYS A 52 -3.60 -10.92 -16.68
C LYS A 52 -2.89 -10.37 -17.92
N GLY A 53 -2.33 -11.26 -18.75
CA GLY A 53 -1.76 -10.92 -20.06
C GLY A 53 -0.23 -10.94 -20.13
N LYS A 54 0.34 -10.12 -21.01
CA LYS A 54 1.80 -9.96 -21.19
C LYS A 54 2.40 -9.29 -19.94
N SER A 55 3.61 -9.69 -19.53
CA SER A 55 4.34 -9.09 -18.40
C SER A 55 4.34 -7.57 -18.52
N ALA A 56 3.58 -6.91 -17.64
CA ALA A 56 3.32 -5.48 -17.69
C ALA A 56 3.09 -4.92 -16.28
N LEU A 57 3.40 -3.65 -16.14
CA LEU A 57 3.40 -2.91 -14.90
C LEU A 57 2.59 -1.64 -15.06
N THR A 58 1.89 -1.26 -14.01
CA THR A 58 1.37 0.10 -13.85
C THR A 58 2.11 0.78 -12.72
N VAL A 59 2.48 2.05 -12.90
CA VAL A 59 3.26 2.80 -11.92
C VAL A 59 2.78 4.24 -11.81
N ARG A 60 2.99 4.82 -10.63
CA ARG A 60 2.76 6.24 -10.36
C ARG A 60 4.05 6.91 -9.94
N VAL A 61 4.26 8.13 -10.42
CA VAL A 61 5.44 8.94 -10.10
C VAL A 61 5.05 10.34 -9.64
N THR A 62 5.94 10.99 -8.90
CA THR A 62 5.74 12.33 -8.36
C THR A 62 5.54 13.36 -9.48
N GLY A 63 4.59 14.28 -9.28
CA GLY A 63 4.32 15.37 -10.21
C GLY A 63 3.37 15.00 -11.35
N MET A 64 2.94 13.74 -11.43
CA MET A 64 2.04 13.24 -12.46
C MET A 64 0.85 12.55 -11.76
N PRO A 65 -0.37 13.13 -11.81
CA PRO A 65 -1.55 12.53 -11.17
C PRO A 65 -1.98 11.20 -11.77
N GLY A 66 -1.76 11.02 -13.07
CA GLY A 66 -2.11 9.83 -13.83
C GLY A 66 -1.25 8.61 -13.52
N VAL A 67 -1.51 7.53 -14.26
CA VAL A 67 -0.85 6.23 -14.12
C VAL A 67 -0.06 5.93 -15.39
N TYR A 68 1.19 5.50 -15.25
CA TYR A 68 1.97 5.00 -16.36
C TYR A 68 1.75 3.50 -16.53
N GLY A 69 1.67 3.03 -17.77
CA GLY A 69 1.75 1.61 -18.13
C GLY A 69 3.08 1.31 -18.80
N LEU A 70 3.73 0.21 -18.41
CA LEU A 70 4.94 -0.32 -19.02
C LEU A 70 4.69 -1.77 -19.43
N HIS A 71 4.95 -2.12 -20.68
CA HIS A 71 4.81 -3.52 -21.15
C HIS A 71 5.89 -3.84 -22.17
N LEU A 72 6.30 -5.11 -22.21
CA LEU A 72 7.31 -5.58 -23.15
C LEU A 72 6.75 -5.62 -24.59
N LEU A 73 7.42 -4.92 -25.51
CA LEU A 73 7.13 -4.95 -26.95
C LEU A 73 7.94 -6.04 -27.64
N ASN A 74 9.25 -6.05 -27.41
CA ASN A 74 10.16 -7.07 -27.94
C ASN A 74 11.40 -7.22 -27.04
N ALA A 75 12.13 -8.31 -27.24
CA ALA A 75 13.45 -8.51 -26.66
C ALA A 75 14.32 -9.27 -27.66
N MET A 76 15.56 -8.85 -27.82
CA MET A 76 16.52 -9.40 -28.77
C MET A 76 17.93 -9.36 -28.17
N GLY A 77 18.85 -10.15 -28.71
CA GLY A 77 20.22 -10.13 -28.24
C GLY A 77 21.05 -11.29 -28.76
N SER A 78 22.25 -11.42 -28.19
CA SER A 78 23.25 -12.43 -28.49
C SER A 78 23.59 -13.24 -27.23
N SER A 79 24.63 -14.08 -27.30
CA SER A 79 25.19 -14.73 -26.11
C SER A 79 25.82 -13.76 -25.11
N HIS A 80 26.07 -12.51 -25.51
CA HIS A 80 26.75 -11.51 -24.69
C HIS A 80 25.95 -10.22 -24.52
N ASP A 81 25.01 -9.93 -25.43
CA ASP A 81 24.20 -8.70 -25.41
C ASP A 81 22.73 -9.03 -25.21
N GLY A 82 22.05 -8.23 -24.40
CA GLY A 82 20.61 -8.26 -24.26
C GLY A 82 20.02 -6.88 -24.45
N GLN A 83 18.97 -6.80 -25.25
CA GLN A 83 18.15 -5.61 -25.44
C GLN A 83 16.68 -5.98 -25.24
N ALA A 84 15.97 -5.19 -24.45
CA ALA A 84 14.53 -5.26 -24.30
C ALA A 84 13.91 -3.89 -24.57
N VAL A 85 12.79 -3.89 -25.29
CA VAL A 85 12.07 -2.67 -25.67
C VAL A 85 10.68 -2.73 -25.06
N PHE A 86 10.31 -1.67 -24.35
CA PHE A 86 9.06 -1.54 -23.61
C PHE A 86 8.26 -0.35 -24.11
N GLY A 87 6.96 -0.53 -24.30
CA GLY A 87 6.05 0.55 -24.60
C GLY A 87 5.64 1.25 -23.30
N ILE A 88 5.73 2.57 -23.29
CA ILE A 88 5.23 3.42 -22.20
C ILE A 88 3.90 4.02 -22.63
N SER A 89 2.88 3.86 -21.77
CA SER A 89 1.59 4.54 -21.87
C SER A 89 1.40 5.47 -20.68
N TYR A 90 0.63 6.54 -20.85
CA TYR A 90 0.21 7.41 -19.75
C TYR A 90 -1.30 7.57 -19.74
N PHE A 91 -1.91 7.15 -18.64
CA PHE A 91 -3.34 7.19 -18.37
C PHE A 91 -3.62 8.40 -17.46
N PRO A 92 -4.02 9.56 -18.00
CA PRO A 92 -4.23 10.78 -17.23
C PRO A 92 -5.38 10.62 -16.22
N ALA A 93 -5.31 11.34 -15.11
CA ALA A 93 -6.47 11.45 -14.22
C ALA A 93 -7.60 12.21 -14.92
N ALA A 94 -8.86 11.90 -14.59
CA ALA A 94 -10.03 12.47 -15.28
C ALA A 94 -10.12 14.01 -15.15
N ASP A 95 -9.51 14.58 -14.12
CA ASP A 95 -9.44 16.02 -13.82
C ASP A 95 -8.11 16.66 -14.23
N GLU A 96 -7.23 15.92 -14.90
CA GLU A 96 -5.92 16.41 -15.33
C GLU A 96 -6.03 17.24 -16.62
N GLU A 97 -5.42 18.43 -16.65
CA GLU A 97 -5.40 19.30 -17.85
C GLU A 97 -4.80 18.59 -19.08
N LEU A 98 -3.89 17.64 -18.85
CA LEU A 98 -3.26 16.87 -19.93
C LEU A 98 -4.26 16.03 -20.74
N VAL A 99 -5.45 15.73 -20.19
CA VAL A 99 -6.53 15.03 -20.93
C VAL A 99 -6.88 15.77 -22.22
N GLU A 100 -6.90 17.11 -22.20
CA GLU A 100 -7.22 17.95 -23.36
C GLU A 100 -6.13 17.91 -24.46
N SER A 101 -4.95 17.37 -24.15
CA SER A 101 -3.87 17.17 -25.12
C SER A 101 -3.92 15.80 -25.80
N PHE A 102 -4.72 14.86 -25.29
CA PHE A 102 -4.99 13.57 -25.91
C PHE A 102 -6.12 13.66 -26.95
N SER A 103 -6.25 12.64 -27.81
CA SER A 103 -7.38 12.54 -28.74
C SER A 103 -8.74 12.65 -28.05
N ILE A 104 -9.77 13.11 -28.76
CA ILE A 104 -11.15 13.16 -28.23
C ILE A 104 -11.60 11.77 -27.74
N GLN A 105 -11.20 10.70 -28.42
CA GLN A 105 -11.51 9.33 -28.01
C GLN A 105 -10.86 8.95 -26.68
N ALA A 106 -9.59 9.33 -26.49
CA ALA A 106 -8.88 9.13 -25.23
C ALA A 106 -9.50 9.95 -24.09
N GLY A 107 -9.91 11.19 -24.38
CA GLY A 107 -10.65 12.03 -23.42
C GLY A 107 -11.99 11.41 -23.00
N LEU A 108 -12.75 10.82 -23.93
CA LEU A 108 -13.98 10.10 -23.58
C LEU A 108 -13.68 8.83 -22.76
N ALA A 109 -12.60 8.12 -23.09
CA ALA A 109 -12.19 6.92 -22.37
C ALA A 109 -11.77 7.22 -20.92
N SER A 110 -11.10 8.35 -20.66
CA SER A 110 -10.71 8.72 -19.28
C SER A 110 -11.88 9.11 -18.39
N GLN A 111 -13.04 9.42 -18.96
CA GLN A 111 -14.28 9.77 -18.25
C GLN A 111 -15.21 8.56 -18.04
N SER A 112 -14.84 7.36 -18.50
CA SER A 112 -15.70 6.18 -18.34
C SER A 112 -15.71 5.67 -16.89
N GLN A 113 -16.85 5.13 -16.45
CA GLN A 113 -17.01 4.64 -15.07
C GLN A 113 -16.06 3.48 -14.73
N ASP A 114 -15.65 2.71 -15.74
CA ASP A 114 -14.76 1.56 -15.63
C ASP A 114 -13.28 1.91 -15.91
N TYR A 115 -12.94 3.18 -16.15
CA TYR A 115 -11.59 3.59 -16.58
C TYR A 115 -10.48 3.07 -15.66
N LEU A 116 -10.62 3.28 -14.34
CA LEU A 116 -9.64 2.83 -13.35
C LEU A 116 -9.51 1.31 -13.29
N GLU A 117 -10.60 0.56 -13.50
CA GLU A 117 -10.56 -0.89 -13.55
C GLU A 117 -9.83 -1.39 -14.79
N ARG A 118 -10.04 -0.73 -15.94
CA ARG A 118 -9.38 -1.07 -17.20
C ARG A 118 -7.88 -0.77 -17.18
N ILE A 119 -7.46 0.35 -16.58
CA ILE A 119 -6.03 0.69 -16.44
C ILE A 119 -5.26 -0.39 -15.69
N ARG A 120 -5.86 -0.96 -14.64
CA ARG A 120 -5.22 -1.99 -13.79
C ARG A 120 -4.78 -3.23 -14.58
N GLU A 121 -5.46 -3.51 -15.69
CA GLU A 121 -5.17 -4.64 -16.58
C GLU A 121 -5.09 -4.16 -18.05
N PHE A 122 -4.43 -3.01 -18.28
CA PHE A 122 -4.50 -2.30 -19.57
C PHE A 122 -4.06 -3.14 -20.79
N THR A 123 -3.22 -4.15 -20.59
CA THR A 123 -2.78 -5.05 -21.66
C THR A 123 -3.87 -5.98 -22.19
N GLN A 124 -5.01 -6.07 -21.50
CA GLN A 124 -6.20 -6.76 -22.00
C GLN A 124 -7.05 -5.90 -22.96
N TYR A 125 -6.75 -4.61 -23.04
CA TYR A 125 -7.53 -3.62 -23.76
C TYR A 125 -6.67 -3.00 -24.85
N ASP A 126 -6.70 -3.59 -26.05
CA ASP A 126 -5.88 -3.15 -27.19
C ASP A 126 -6.07 -1.66 -27.53
N ASP A 127 -7.27 -1.12 -27.26
CA ASP A 127 -7.61 0.27 -27.47
C ASP A 127 -6.86 1.21 -26.50
N LEU A 128 -6.64 0.81 -25.25
CA LEU A 128 -5.94 1.64 -24.28
C LEU A 128 -4.49 1.91 -24.71
N TYR A 129 -3.78 0.90 -25.21
CA TYR A 129 -2.43 1.12 -25.70
C TYR A 129 -2.41 2.05 -26.92
N ALA A 130 -3.35 1.86 -27.85
CA ALA A 130 -3.46 2.68 -29.06
C ALA A 130 -3.77 4.16 -28.74
N LEU A 131 -4.57 4.41 -27.70
CA LEU A 131 -5.01 5.75 -27.28
C LEU A 131 -3.99 6.47 -26.39
N PHE A 132 -3.27 5.74 -25.53
CA PHE A 132 -2.48 6.31 -24.45
C PHE A 132 -0.96 6.04 -24.55
N GLY A 133 -0.48 5.41 -25.62
CA GLY A 133 0.96 5.20 -25.85
C GLY A 133 1.70 6.52 -26.09
N ILE A 134 2.79 6.76 -25.35
CA ILE A 134 3.52 8.03 -25.38
C ILE A 134 5.01 7.91 -25.72
N ALA A 135 5.65 6.78 -25.42
CA ALA A 135 7.09 6.64 -25.54
C ALA A 135 7.52 5.17 -25.56
N VAL A 136 8.81 4.95 -25.79
CA VAL A 136 9.47 3.66 -25.74
C VAL A 136 10.66 3.73 -24.79
N LEU A 137 10.79 2.72 -23.92
CA LEU A 137 11.97 2.50 -23.08
C LEU A 137 12.78 1.34 -23.64
N GLU A 138 14.08 1.51 -23.78
CA GLU A 138 15.03 0.45 -24.09
C GLU A 138 15.88 0.15 -22.86
N ALA A 139 16.04 -1.13 -22.55
CA ALA A 139 16.95 -1.63 -21.53
C ALA A 139 18.03 -2.49 -22.20
N HIS A 140 19.29 -2.22 -21.87
CA HIS A 140 20.45 -2.85 -22.47
C HIS A 140 21.35 -3.45 -21.38
N PHE A 141 21.90 -4.61 -21.66
CA PHE A 141 22.84 -5.31 -20.79
C PHE A 141 23.91 -6.03 -21.62
N HIS A 142 25.15 -6.04 -21.14
CA HIS A 142 26.26 -6.72 -21.79
C HIS A 142 27.03 -7.59 -20.77
N ALA A 143 27.16 -8.89 -21.02
CA ALA A 143 27.72 -9.87 -20.07
C ALA A 143 29.18 -9.58 -19.65
N SER A 144 30.02 -9.15 -20.61
CA SER A 144 31.44 -8.86 -20.34
C SER A 144 31.69 -7.45 -19.81
N LEU A 145 30.71 -6.54 -19.90
CA LEU A 145 30.83 -5.19 -19.35
C LEU A 145 30.13 -5.15 -17.99
N PRO A 146 30.71 -4.48 -17.00
CA PRO A 146 30.13 -4.42 -15.67
C PRO A 146 29.00 -3.38 -15.63
N GLY A 147 27.99 -3.45 -16.50
CA GLY A 147 27.06 -2.33 -16.67
C GLY A 147 25.72 -2.61 -17.33
N ILE A 148 24.88 -1.58 -17.32
CA ILE A 148 23.59 -1.50 -18.01
C ILE A 148 23.46 -0.15 -18.72
N ALA A 149 22.55 -0.06 -19.69
CA ALA A 149 22.13 1.22 -20.24
C ALA A 149 20.60 1.27 -20.40
N LEU A 150 20.01 2.45 -20.17
CA LEU A 150 18.60 2.72 -20.37
C LEU A 150 18.45 3.85 -21.38
N ALA A 151 17.49 3.75 -22.30
CA ALA A 151 17.19 4.84 -23.23
C ALA A 151 15.68 5.08 -23.38
N LEU A 152 15.27 6.33 -23.38
CA LEU A 152 13.91 6.79 -23.67
C LEU A 152 13.86 7.33 -25.09
N THR A 153 12.91 6.86 -25.88
CA THR A 153 12.60 7.42 -27.22
C THR A 153 11.16 7.92 -27.24
N ALA A 154 10.95 9.19 -27.57
CA ALA A 154 9.62 9.80 -27.70
C ALA A 154 9.64 11.02 -28.64
N PRO A 155 8.53 11.34 -29.32
CA PRO A 155 8.39 12.62 -30.01
C PRO A 155 8.27 13.76 -29.00
N GLU A 156 8.81 14.94 -29.33
CA GLU A 156 8.60 16.16 -28.52
C GLU A 156 7.09 16.48 -28.40
N ARG A 157 6.37 16.28 -29.51
CA ARG A 157 4.92 16.41 -29.61
C ARG A 157 4.35 15.27 -30.45
N ASP A 158 3.39 14.54 -29.92
CA ASP A 158 2.65 13.53 -30.65
C ASP A 158 1.36 14.13 -31.20
N ILE A 159 1.41 14.49 -32.48
CA ILE A 159 0.36 15.25 -33.18
C ILE A 159 -0.47 14.31 -34.04
N VAL A 160 -1.79 14.36 -33.88
CA VAL A 160 -2.78 13.69 -34.73
C VAL A 160 -3.71 14.72 -35.34
N ILE A 161 -3.81 14.76 -36.68
CA ILE A 161 -4.70 15.66 -37.41
C ILE A 161 -5.92 14.90 -37.93
N ALA A 162 -7.11 15.41 -37.64
CA ALA A 162 -8.36 14.93 -38.21
C ALA A 162 -8.71 15.73 -39.47
N LEU A 163 -8.49 15.15 -40.67
CA LEU A 163 -8.70 15.86 -41.94
C LEU A 163 -10.15 16.28 -42.14
N ASP A 164 -11.10 15.41 -41.78
CA ASP A 164 -12.53 15.67 -41.87
C ASP A 164 -13.12 16.22 -40.55
N GLY A 165 -12.27 16.38 -39.53
CA GLY A 165 -12.65 16.79 -38.18
C GLY A 165 -13.37 15.68 -37.40
N VAL A 166 -13.77 15.99 -36.16
CA VAL A 166 -14.42 15.04 -35.25
C VAL A 166 -15.80 15.58 -34.85
N PRO A 167 -16.90 15.03 -35.38
CA PRO A 167 -18.24 15.38 -34.92
C PRO A 167 -18.60 14.64 -33.62
N LEU A 168 -19.18 15.34 -32.66
CA LEU A 168 -19.73 14.77 -31.42
C LEU A 168 -21.24 15.02 -31.32
N LYS A 169 -21.99 13.98 -30.95
CA LYS A 169 -23.41 14.10 -30.64
C LYS A 169 -23.58 14.49 -29.17
N THR A 170 -24.17 15.65 -28.93
CA THR A 170 -24.54 16.12 -27.59
C THR A 170 -26.06 16.17 -27.45
N PRO A 171 -26.61 16.26 -26.22
CA PRO A 171 -28.05 16.46 -26.02
C PRO A 171 -28.61 17.71 -26.72
N GLY A 172 -27.75 18.72 -26.97
CA GLY A 172 -28.10 19.94 -27.70
C GLY A 172 -27.97 19.87 -29.23
N GLY A 173 -27.62 18.70 -29.78
CA GLY A 173 -27.38 18.50 -31.22
C GLY A 173 -25.95 18.05 -31.53
N GLN A 174 -25.63 17.95 -32.82
CA GLN A 174 -24.29 17.59 -33.28
C GLN A 174 -23.38 18.82 -33.29
N ILE A 175 -22.26 18.74 -32.57
CA ILE A 175 -21.21 19.77 -32.56
C ILE A 175 -19.95 19.25 -33.24
N GLN A 176 -19.14 20.15 -33.78
CA GLN A 176 -17.83 19.82 -34.32
C GLN A 176 -16.79 19.98 -33.20
N ALA A 177 -16.34 18.87 -32.60
CA ALA A 177 -15.37 18.90 -31.51
C ALA A 177 -13.97 19.28 -32.00
N VAL A 178 -13.58 18.73 -33.17
CA VAL A 178 -12.36 19.10 -33.88
C VAL A 178 -12.75 19.59 -35.26
N SER A 179 -12.35 20.80 -35.62
CA SER A 179 -12.61 21.35 -36.96
C SER A 179 -11.88 20.52 -38.04
N PRO A 180 -12.40 20.42 -39.28
CA PRO A 180 -11.68 19.79 -40.37
C PRO A 180 -10.27 20.36 -40.55
N GLY A 181 -9.26 19.47 -40.58
CA GLY A 181 -7.84 19.82 -40.60
C GLY A 181 -7.27 20.24 -39.24
N GLY A 182 -8.05 20.18 -38.17
CA GLY A 182 -7.65 20.49 -36.81
C GLY A 182 -6.87 19.37 -36.14
N GLU A 183 -6.20 19.73 -35.04
CA GLU A 183 -5.50 18.80 -34.16
C GLU A 183 -6.53 18.05 -33.30
N ASP A 184 -6.62 16.74 -33.49
CA ASP A 184 -7.35 15.84 -32.58
C ASP A 184 -6.49 15.53 -31.36
N GLN A 185 -5.17 15.39 -31.56
CA GLN A 185 -4.21 15.20 -30.48
C GLN A 185 -3.01 16.12 -30.65
N ASN A 186 -2.52 16.67 -29.54
CA ASN A 186 -1.26 17.39 -29.50
C ASN A 186 -0.56 17.21 -28.16
N LEU A 187 -0.09 15.99 -27.92
CA LEU A 187 0.45 15.58 -26.63
C LEU A 187 1.94 15.93 -26.52
N PRO A 188 2.41 16.62 -25.45
CA PRO A 188 3.84 16.81 -25.20
C PRO A 188 4.52 15.51 -24.71
N ALA A 189 4.57 14.49 -25.56
CA ALA A 189 4.83 13.10 -25.20
C ALA A 189 6.19 12.88 -24.50
N LEU A 190 7.28 13.49 -24.99
CA LEU A 190 8.58 13.44 -24.33
C LEU A 190 8.51 14.03 -22.91
N LYS A 191 7.89 15.20 -22.75
CA LYS A 191 7.74 15.86 -21.43
C LYS A 191 6.92 15.00 -20.48
N THR A 192 5.88 14.33 -20.98
CA THR A 192 5.05 13.40 -20.20
C THR A 192 5.82 12.13 -19.83
N ALA A 193 6.74 11.63 -20.65
CA ALA A 193 7.48 10.40 -20.38
C ALA A 193 8.71 10.58 -19.46
N LEU A 194 9.31 11.78 -19.45
CA LEU A 194 10.53 12.08 -18.69
C LEU A 194 10.43 11.80 -17.17
N PRO A 195 9.33 12.11 -16.45
CA PRO A 195 9.21 11.81 -15.02
C PRO A 195 9.41 10.32 -14.70
N LEU A 196 8.80 9.43 -15.48
CA LEU A 196 8.97 7.98 -15.32
C LEU A 196 10.41 7.56 -15.60
N PHE A 197 10.99 8.04 -16.71
CA PHE A 197 12.37 7.71 -17.08
C PHE A 197 13.37 8.17 -16.02
N ASN A 198 13.20 9.38 -15.48
CA ASN A 198 14.05 9.92 -14.43
C ASN A 198 13.96 9.10 -13.14
N ALA A 199 12.74 8.68 -12.74
CA ALA A 199 12.57 7.82 -11.57
C ALA A 199 13.26 6.46 -11.76
N LEU A 200 13.15 5.86 -12.95
CA LEU A 200 13.81 4.60 -13.28
C LEU A 200 15.34 4.73 -13.36
N ALA A 201 15.86 5.78 -13.99
CA ALA A 201 17.30 6.04 -14.08
C ALA A 201 17.92 6.34 -12.71
N ALA A 202 17.22 7.08 -11.86
CA ALA A 202 17.66 7.31 -10.49
C ALA A 202 17.63 6.01 -9.67
N SER A 203 16.68 5.12 -9.96
CA SER A 203 16.63 3.77 -9.38
C SER A 203 17.79 2.90 -9.83
N ALA A 204 18.21 2.97 -11.10
CA ALA A 204 19.42 2.33 -11.59
C ALA A 204 20.65 2.80 -10.79
N SER A 205 20.80 4.11 -10.61
CA SER A 205 21.96 4.67 -9.89
C SER A 205 22.00 4.22 -8.42
N TYR A 206 20.85 4.22 -7.77
CA TYR A 206 20.71 3.73 -6.41
C TYR A 206 21.01 2.23 -6.29
N CYS A 207 20.41 1.40 -7.14
CA CYS A 207 20.56 -0.05 -7.06
C CYS A 207 21.96 -0.54 -7.45
N LEU A 208 22.65 0.17 -8.34
CA LEU A 208 24.01 -0.15 -8.74
C LEU A 208 25.07 0.43 -7.81
N GLU A 209 24.66 1.29 -6.87
CA GLU A 209 25.57 2.07 -6.01
C GLU A 209 26.60 2.86 -6.82
N ASP A 210 26.20 3.31 -8.02
CA ASP A 210 27.04 4.02 -8.98
C ASP A 210 26.22 5.08 -9.74
N SER A 211 26.85 6.16 -10.18
CA SER A 211 26.18 7.21 -10.97
C SER A 211 26.19 6.87 -12.45
N ALA A 212 25.26 7.47 -13.23
CA ALA A 212 25.37 7.38 -14.69
C ALA A 212 26.70 8.00 -15.14
N GLN A 213 27.44 7.27 -15.97
CA GLN A 213 28.78 7.64 -16.46
C GLN A 213 28.78 8.05 -17.92
N SER A 214 27.73 7.74 -18.66
CA SER A 214 27.54 8.17 -20.04
C SER A 214 26.11 8.63 -20.29
N MET A 215 25.95 9.59 -21.18
CA MET A 215 24.67 10.17 -21.58
C MET A 215 24.70 10.58 -23.04
N THR A 216 23.64 10.25 -23.77
CA THR A 216 23.47 10.69 -25.17
C THR A 216 22.08 11.25 -25.42
N ARG A 217 22.00 12.30 -26.24
CA ARG A 217 20.75 12.80 -26.83
C ARG A 217 20.89 12.83 -28.33
N HIS A 218 20.04 12.09 -29.01
CA HIS A 218 19.94 12.09 -30.46
C HIS A 218 18.57 12.63 -30.87
N SER A 219 18.53 13.34 -32.00
CA SER A 219 17.28 13.76 -32.60
C SER A 219 17.19 13.31 -34.06
N ARG A 220 15.96 13.13 -34.51
CA ARG A 220 15.63 13.03 -35.93
C ARG A 220 14.34 13.80 -36.21
N GLN A 221 14.06 13.99 -37.49
CA GLN A 221 12.79 14.55 -37.92
C GLN A 221 11.65 13.63 -37.49
N GLY A 222 10.69 14.20 -36.78
CA GLY A 222 9.54 13.48 -36.26
C GLY A 222 8.45 13.29 -37.32
N MET A 223 7.41 12.56 -36.91
CA MET A 223 6.23 12.32 -37.72
C MET A 223 4.99 12.90 -37.04
N ARG A 224 4.02 13.32 -37.84
CA ARG A 224 2.64 13.54 -37.41
C ARG A 224 1.75 12.46 -38.00
N ARG A 225 0.67 12.12 -37.33
CA ARG A 225 -0.32 11.18 -37.82
C ARG A 225 -1.53 11.94 -38.36
N VAL A 226 -2.13 11.44 -39.43
CA VAL A 226 -3.33 12.03 -40.02
C VAL A 226 -4.36 10.94 -40.30
N TYR A 227 -5.64 11.23 -40.13
CA TYR A 227 -6.73 10.34 -40.53
C TYR A 227 -7.90 11.11 -41.14
N GLY A 228 -8.72 10.41 -41.92
CA GLY A 228 -9.93 10.92 -42.55
C GLY A 228 -10.79 9.79 -43.12
N GLU A 229 -11.99 10.11 -43.63
CA GLU A 229 -12.98 9.14 -44.11
C GLU A 229 -12.41 8.20 -45.19
N ASN A 230 -11.52 8.71 -46.04
CA ASN A 230 -10.92 7.97 -47.16
C ASN A 230 -9.45 7.58 -46.93
N ILE A 231 -8.87 7.99 -45.80
CA ILE A 231 -7.52 7.63 -45.43
C ILE A 231 -7.50 7.17 -43.97
N GLY A 232 -7.31 5.88 -43.74
CA GLY A 232 -6.99 5.39 -42.40
C GLY A 232 -5.76 6.10 -41.82
N LEU A 233 -5.46 5.87 -40.54
CA LEU A 233 -4.35 6.53 -39.87
C LEU A 233 -3.02 6.35 -40.63
N LYS A 234 -2.43 7.46 -41.10
CA LYS A 234 -1.17 7.49 -41.84
C LYS A 234 -0.17 8.42 -41.18
N SER A 235 1.08 7.99 -41.13
CA SER A 235 2.20 8.85 -40.69
C SER A 235 2.72 9.71 -41.84
N GLN A 236 2.97 10.98 -41.56
CA GLN A 236 3.58 11.95 -42.46
C GLN A 236 4.75 12.62 -41.76
N THR A 237 5.81 12.94 -42.51
CA THR A 237 6.94 13.70 -41.98
C THR A 237 6.49 15.09 -41.53
N ALA A 238 6.88 15.50 -40.33
CA ALA A 238 6.56 16.79 -39.74
C ALA A 238 7.87 17.54 -39.39
N PRO A 239 8.35 18.46 -40.24
CA PRO A 239 9.58 19.23 -39.98
C PRO A 239 9.60 19.99 -38.65
N GLU A 240 8.43 20.35 -38.15
CA GLU A 240 8.21 21.05 -36.89
C GLU A 240 8.28 20.15 -35.64
N VAL A 241 8.24 18.82 -35.81
CA VAL A 241 8.31 17.83 -34.73
C VAL A 241 9.67 17.14 -34.77
N LYS A 242 10.28 16.90 -33.60
CA LYS A 242 11.44 16.02 -33.48
C LYS A 242 11.11 14.77 -32.69
N ASP A 243 11.68 13.65 -33.11
CA ASP A 243 11.80 12.46 -32.27
C ASP A 243 13.12 12.56 -31.52
N ILE A 244 13.07 12.42 -30.19
CA ILE A 244 14.23 12.48 -29.31
C ILE A 244 14.48 11.10 -28.72
N ARG A 245 15.74 10.66 -28.77
CA ARG A 245 16.24 9.53 -28.00
C ARG A 245 17.23 10.04 -26.96
N PHE A 246 16.95 9.78 -25.69
CA PHE A 246 17.78 10.15 -24.56
C PHE A 246 18.23 8.90 -23.82
N GLY A 247 19.53 8.67 -23.71
CA GLY A 247 20.09 7.48 -23.09
C GLY A 247 21.07 7.79 -21.96
N LEU A 248 21.14 6.87 -21.01
CA LEU A 248 22.04 6.88 -19.85
C LEU A 248 22.69 5.51 -19.68
N GLY A 249 23.98 5.49 -19.35
CA GLY A 249 24.75 4.27 -19.14
C GLY A 249 25.49 4.24 -17.81
N TRP A 250 25.49 3.07 -17.18
CA TRP A 250 26.19 2.77 -15.91
C TRP A 250 27.17 1.63 -16.18
N GLY A 251 28.47 1.88 -16.09
CA GLY A 251 29.50 0.86 -16.37
C GLY A 251 29.57 0.36 -17.83
N MET A 252 28.77 0.94 -18.73
CA MET A 252 28.82 0.73 -20.17
C MET A 252 28.30 1.98 -20.92
N PRO A 253 28.75 2.22 -22.16
CA PRO A 253 28.20 3.29 -22.99
C PRO A 253 26.77 2.98 -23.43
N VAL A 254 25.99 4.02 -23.68
CA VAL A 254 24.68 3.90 -24.32
C VAL A 254 24.87 3.37 -25.75
N PRO A 255 24.26 2.23 -26.13
CA PRO A 255 24.38 1.73 -27.50
C PRO A 255 23.84 2.73 -28.52
N ASP A 256 24.65 2.98 -29.55
CA ASP A 256 24.29 3.82 -30.69
C ASP A 256 23.13 3.19 -31.45
N ASN A 257 22.05 3.96 -31.65
CA ASN A 257 21.00 3.57 -32.56
C ASN A 257 21.28 4.17 -33.94
N ARG A 258 21.72 3.32 -34.89
CA ARG A 258 22.07 3.71 -36.26
C ARG A 258 20.91 4.35 -37.05
N GLU A 259 19.67 4.29 -36.54
CA GLU A 259 18.49 4.89 -37.15
C GLU A 259 18.26 6.37 -36.75
N VAL A 260 19.05 6.94 -35.83
CA VAL A 260 18.88 8.33 -35.37
C VAL A 260 20.03 9.22 -35.86
N ASN A 261 19.72 10.12 -36.79
CA ASN A 261 20.72 10.75 -37.67
C ASN A 261 21.54 11.89 -37.07
N ARG A 262 21.12 12.52 -35.96
CA ARG A 262 21.83 13.68 -35.39
C ARG A 262 22.09 13.51 -33.90
N LEU A 263 23.36 13.37 -33.54
CA LEU A 263 23.83 13.51 -32.17
C LEU A 263 23.76 14.98 -31.75
N GLU A 264 22.95 15.29 -30.73
CA GLU A 264 22.82 16.64 -30.16
C GLU A 264 23.64 16.81 -28.89
N LEU A 265 23.77 15.74 -28.10
CA LEU A 265 24.52 15.72 -26.86
C LEU A 265 25.22 14.37 -26.71
N ALA A 266 26.51 14.40 -26.39
CA ALA A 266 27.24 13.26 -25.86
C ALA A 266 28.02 13.76 -24.65
N TRP A 267 27.92 13.02 -23.56
CA TRP A 267 28.62 13.29 -22.32
C TRP A 267 29.11 11.98 -21.72
N ASP A 268 30.36 11.98 -21.29
CA ASP A 268 30.98 10.87 -20.56
C ASP A 268 31.73 11.43 -19.35
N ALA A 269 31.63 10.76 -18.21
CA ALA A 269 32.43 11.07 -17.03
C ALA A 269 33.94 10.91 -17.37
N PRO A 270 34.82 11.81 -16.91
CA PRO A 270 34.60 12.84 -15.89
C PRO A 270 34.31 14.26 -16.44
N ALA A 271 33.81 14.41 -17.68
CA ALA A 271 33.51 15.74 -18.23
C ALA A 271 32.47 16.50 -17.37
N PRO A 272 32.48 17.84 -17.33
CA PRO A 272 31.45 18.61 -16.61
C PRO A 272 30.05 18.28 -17.13
N VAL A 273 29.13 18.00 -16.20
CA VAL A 273 27.73 17.70 -16.53
C VAL A 273 27.07 18.93 -17.17
N PRO A 274 26.29 18.77 -18.26
CA PRO A 274 25.52 19.86 -18.84
C PRO A 274 24.57 20.51 -17.82
N GLU A 275 24.44 21.84 -17.87
CA GLU A 275 23.69 22.62 -16.87
C GLU A 275 22.23 22.14 -16.70
N GLU A 276 21.60 21.69 -17.77
CA GLU A 276 20.22 21.17 -17.78
C GLU A 276 20.02 19.90 -16.91
N PHE A 277 21.10 19.17 -16.58
CA PHE A 277 21.05 17.93 -15.80
C PHE A 277 21.73 18.02 -14.43
N ARG A 278 22.18 19.21 -14.01
CA ARG A 278 22.97 19.40 -12.77
C ARG A 278 22.34 18.81 -11.50
N ASP A 279 21.01 18.78 -11.43
CA ASP A 279 20.23 18.31 -10.27
C ASP A 279 19.59 16.93 -10.51
N ALA A 280 19.98 16.24 -11.58
CA ALA A 280 19.41 14.95 -11.92
C ALA A 280 19.84 13.87 -10.90
N LEU A 281 18.86 13.19 -10.31
CA LEU A 281 19.09 12.20 -9.26
C LEU A 281 19.92 10.99 -9.74
N TRP A 282 19.96 10.71 -11.04
CA TRP A 282 20.77 9.64 -11.62
C TRP A 282 22.28 9.98 -11.71
N LEU A 283 22.68 11.21 -11.37
CA LEU A 283 24.10 11.57 -11.17
C LEU A 283 24.58 11.26 -9.75
N THR A 284 23.68 10.86 -8.85
CA THR A 284 23.99 10.57 -7.46
C THR A 284 23.64 9.12 -7.12
N ALA A 285 24.66 8.30 -6.89
CA ALA A 285 24.49 6.96 -6.32
C ALA A 285 23.89 7.03 -4.90
N ASN A 286 24.35 8.02 -4.13
CA ASN A 286 23.90 8.27 -2.76
C ASN A 286 22.83 9.36 -2.78
N ILE A 287 21.56 8.95 -2.68
CA ILE A 287 20.47 9.91 -2.52
C ILE A 287 20.64 10.56 -1.13
N PRO A 288 20.76 11.90 -1.02
CA PRO A 288 20.95 12.58 0.26
C PRO A 288 19.85 12.19 1.26
N GLY A 289 20.27 11.63 2.40
CA GLY A 289 19.40 11.09 3.43
C GLY A 289 18.71 9.76 3.10
N ALA A 290 19.03 9.11 1.96
CA ALA A 290 18.82 7.68 1.76
C ALA A 290 19.99 6.84 2.26
N SER A 291 21.20 7.43 2.33
CA SER A 291 22.23 6.97 3.28
C SER A 291 21.72 7.03 4.73
N ASN A 292 20.64 7.80 4.96
CA ASN A 292 19.85 7.88 6.19
C ASN A 292 18.47 7.19 6.09
N SER A 293 18.18 6.43 5.03
CA SER A 293 17.22 5.32 5.07
C SER A 293 17.92 4.12 5.73
N LEU A 294 18.57 4.44 6.86
CA LEU A 294 19.36 3.59 7.72
C LEU A 294 18.40 2.56 8.31
N ASP A 295 18.78 1.31 8.20
CA ASP A 295 18.19 0.18 8.91
C ASP A 295 17.75 0.65 10.31
N LYS A 296 16.44 0.57 10.65
CA LYS A 296 15.88 1.09 11.92
C LYS A 296 16.72 0.61 13.13
N ARG A 297 17.31 -0.58 12.99
CA ARG A 297 18.25 -1.23 13.90
C ARG A 297 19.58 -0.50 14.09
N THR A 298 20.15 0.09 13.05
CA THR A 298 21.44 0.82 13.11
C THR A 298 21.30 2.19 13.80
N MET A 299 20.09 2.76 13.82
CA MET A 299 19.79 4.03 14.51
C MET A 299 19.40 3.87 15.98
N GLY A 300 19.35 2.65 16.52
CA GLY A 300 18.86 2.39 17.88
C GLY A 300 17.37 2.73 18.06
N ILE A 301 16.62 2.84 16.95
CA ILE A 301 15.17 3.02 16.98
C ILE A 301 14.54 1.63 17.00
N GLU A 302 14.22 1.16 18.20
CA GLU A 302 13.52 -0.11 18.48
C GLU A 302 11.99 0.01 18.29
N GLU A 303 11.50 0.82 17.33
CA GLU A 303 10.06 0.92 17.12
C GLU A 303 9.54 -0.33 16.42
N LYS A 304 8.91 -1.19 17.22
CA LYS A 304 8.27 -2.43 16.77
C LYS A 304 7.05 -2.10 15.89
N PRO A 305 6.81 -2.87 14.82
CA PRO A 305 5.60 -2.72 14.00
C PRO A 305 4.33 -2.91 14.83
N ARG A 306 3.28 -2.17 14.50
CA ARG A 306 2.02 -2.18 15.24
C ARG A 306 1.09 -3.29 14.79
N LEU A 307 0.67 -4.13 15.73
CA LEU A 307 -0.21 -5.27 15.49
C LEU A 307 -1.69 -4.88 15.65
N ILE A 308 -2.46 -5.13 14.61
CA ILE A 308 -3.92 -5.03 14.58
C ILE A 308 -4.48 -6.44 14.41
N VAL A 309 -5.31 -6.88 15.35
CA VAL A 309 -6.06 -8.13 15.22
C VAL A 309 -7.41 -7.81 14.59
N LEU A 310 -7.64 -8.26 13.37
CA LEU A 310 -8.89 -8.06 12.65
C LEU A 310 -9.79 -9.28 12.81
N THR A 311 -10.94 -9.09 13.46
CA THR A 311 -11.90 -10.15 13.74
C THR A 311 -13.33 -9.73 13.38
N GLY A 312 -14.29 -10.65 13.54
CA GLY A 312 -15.70 -10.43 13.25
C GLY A 312 -16.38 -11.65 12.64
N PHE A 313 -17.68 -11.76 12.85
CA PHE A 313 -18.47 -12.92 12.45
C PHE A 313 -18.47 -13.14 10.92
N LEU A 314 -18.85 -14.35 10.49
CA LEU A 314 -18.91 -14.73 9.06
C LEU A 314 -19.76 -13.73 8.26
N GLY A 315 -19.23 -13.28 7.12
CA GLY A 315 -19.95 -12.37 6.22
C GLY A 315 -20.05 -10.90 6.68
N ALA A 316 -19.40 -10.51 7.78
CA ALA A 316 -19.41 -9.13 8.29
C ALA A 316 -18.74 -8.09 7.36
N GLY A 317 -17.96 -8.56 6.38
CA GLY A 317 -17.24 -7.69 5.44
C GLY A 317 -15.80 -7.40 5.85
N LYS A 318 -15.16 -8.28 6.63
CA LYS A 318 -13.74 -8.17 7.04
C LYS A 318 -12.81 -7.96 5.85
N THR A 319 -12.91 -8.80 4.82
CA THR A 319 -12.08 -8.70 3.61
C THR A 319 -12.28 -7.38 2.87
N THR A 320 -13.52 -6.89 2.77
CA THR A 320 -13.82 -5.60 2.15
C THR A 320 -13.25 -4.44 2.96
N PHE A 321 -13.40 -4.47 4.29
CA PHE A 321 -12.79 -3.49 5.19
C PHE A 321 -11.27 -3.51 5.07
N LEU A 322 -10.65 -4.69 5.08
CA LEU A 322 -9.20 -4.85 5.00
C LEU A 322 -8.64 -4.24 3.71
N ALA A 323 -9.28 -4.51 2.56
CA ALA A 323 -8.89 -3.91 1.29
C ALA A 323 -8.95 -2.37 1.34
N ARG A 324 -10.04 -1.79 1.85
CA ARG A 324 -10.17 -0.32 2.02
C ARG A 324 -9.17 0.27 3.00
N PHE A 325 -8.91 -0.44 4.08
CA PHE A 325 -7.95 -0.04 5.11
C PHE A 325 -6.51 0.00 4.57
N ILE A 326 -6.14 -0.99 3.74
CA ILE A 326 -4.85 -1.01 3.04
C ILE A 326 -4.76 0.17 2.07
N GLU A 327 -5.80 0.41 1.26
CA GLU A 327 -5.84 1.57 0.33
C GLU A 327 -5.66 2.91 1.07
N ASP A 328 -6.36 3.14 2.18
CA ASP A 328 -6.22 4.40 2.95
C ASP A 328 -4.83 4.53 3.59
N LEU A 329 -4.23 3.45 4.11
CA LEU A 329 -2.88 3.50 4.67
C LEU A 329 -1.79 3.68 3.61
N ALA A 330 -1.93 3.02 2.47
CA ALA A 330 -1.03 3.21 1.33
C ALA A 330 -1.06 4.67 0.85
N SER A 331 -2.25 5.28 0.78
CA SER A 331 -2.41 6.71 0.44
C SER A 331 -1.72 7.68 1.42
N ARG A 332 -1.41 7.20 2.63
CA ARG A 332 -0.77 7.94 3.73
C ARG A 332 0.64 7.45 4.04
N ASN A 333 1.25 6.70 3.12
CA ASN A 333 2.61 6.20 3.21
C ASN A 333 2.86 5.12 4.29
N GLY A 334 1.83 4.47 4.84
CA GLY A 334 1.97 3.35 5.78
C GLY A 334 2.11 2.00 5.06
N PHE A 335 3.02 1.14 5.52
CA PHE A 335 3.22 -0.21 4.98
C PHE A 335 2.60 -1.28 5.90
N VAL A 336 1.81 -2.19 5.34
CA VAL A 336 1.01 -3.16 6.10
C VAL A 336 1.36 -4.59 5.68
N ALA A 337 1.67 -5.47 6.63
CA ALA A 337 1.73 -6.91 6.39
C ALA A 337 0.42 -7.57 6.84
N VAL A 338 -0.13 -8.50 6.06
CA VAL A 338 -1.38 -9.19 6.38
C VAL A 338 -1.11 -10.67 6.63
N ILE A 339 -1.61 -11.20 7.74
CA ILE A 339 -1.52 -12.63 8.07
C ILE A 339 -2.92 -13.18 8.15
N GLN A 340 -3.25 -14.15 7.30
CA GLN A 340 -4.57 -14.80 7.29
C GLN A 340 -4.49 -16.14 8.02
N ASN A 341 -5.17 -16.26 9.16
CA ASN A 341 -5.17 -17.48 9.96
C ASN A 341 -6.30 -18.47 9.57
N GLU A 342 -6.44 -18.82 8.29
CA GLU A 342 -7.45 -19.82 7.84
C GLU A 342 -6.87 -21.23 7.68
N ILE A 343 -7.30 -22.16 8.54
CA ILE A 343 -7.23 -23.61 8.27
C ILE A 343 -8.40 -23.97 7.35
N GLY A 344 -8.10 -24.11 6.05
CA GLY A 344 -8.83 -24.95 5.09
C GLY A 344 -10.23 -24.51 4.62
N GLN A 345 -10.32 -23.84 3.46
CA GLN A 345 -10.90 -24.38 2.21
C GLN A 345 -10.92 -23.31 1.10
N LYS A 346 -10.18 -23.59 0.01
CA LYS A 346 -10.29 -23.04 -1.36
C LYS A 346 -10.32 -21.51 -1.52
N GLY A 347 -9.12 -20.92 -1.55
CA GLY A 347 -8.80 -19.72 -2.34
C GLY A 347 -7.87 -20.10 -3.50
N LEU A 348 -8.18 -19.60 -4.67
CA LEU A 348 -7.64 -19.86 -6.01
C LEU A 348 -6.08 -19.89 -6.11
N ASP A 349 -5.57 -20.95 -6.74
CA ASP A 349 -4.22 -21.12 -7.34
C ASP A 349 -2.94 -21.16 -6.47
N ALA A 350 -2.97 -21.98 -5.42
CA ALA A 350 -1.78 -22.56 -4.77
C ALA A 350 -1.11 -23.71 -5.58
N LYS A 351 -1.23 -23.74 -6.93
CA LYS A 351 -0.88 -24.94 -7.72
C LYS A 351 0.50 -24.96 -8.38
N LEU A 352 1.40 -24.02 -8.11
CA LEU A 352 2.66 -23.94 -8.88
C LEU A 352 4.00 -23.75 -8.13
N LEU A 353 4.08 -23.68 -6.80
CA LEU A 353 5.40 -23.54 -6.15
C LEU A 353 5.54 -24.45 -4.92
N GLY A 354 6.47 -25.41 -5.02
CA GLY A 354 6.83 -26.35 -3.95
C GLY A 354 7.74 -25.72 -2.90
N GLN A 355 7.24 -24.74 -2.14
CA GLN A 355 7.82 -24.26 -0.88
C GLN A 355 6.70 -23.86 0.10
N SER A 356 6.93 -24.10 1.39
CA SER A 356 5.92 -24.13 2.46
C SER A 356 5.28 -22.79 2.86
N TYR A 357 5.43 -21.74 2.06
CA TYR A 357 4.87 -20.42 2.32
C TYR A 357 4.39 -19.80 0.99
N ALA A 358 3.10 -19.46 0.91
CA ALA A 358 2.56 -18.68 -0.19
C ALA A 358 2.47 -17.23 0.27
N VAL A 359 3.38 -16.38 -0.22
CA VAL A 359 3.24 -14.92 -0.15
C VAL A 359 2.43 -14.49 -1.37
N THR A 360 1.21 -14.00 -1.18
CA THR A 360 0.47 -13.34 -2.27
C THR A 360 0.70 -11.84 -2.14
N GLU A 361 1.39 -11.26 -3.13
CA GLU A 361 1.40 -9.81 -3.36
C GLU A 361 -0.03 -9.38 -3.68
N VAL A 362 -0.60 -8.50 -2.86
CA VAL A 362 -1.78 -7.71 -3.24
C VAL A 362 -1.31 -6.27 -3.32
N ASP A 363 -1.84 -5.55 -4.31
CA ASP A 363 -1.60 -4.14 -4.62
C ASP A 363 -1.10 -3.26 -3.46
N GLU A 364 -0.17 -2.33 -3.76
CA GLU A 364 0.22 -1.23 -2.87
C GLU A 364 0.88 -1.62 -1.53
N GLY A 365 1.81 -2.59 -1.57
CA GLY A 365 2.72 -2.86 -0.46
C GLY A 365 2.09 -3.70 0.66
N CYS A 366 1.75 -4.95 0.35
CA CYS A 366 1.38 -5.95 1.33
C CYS A 366 1.96 -7.35 0.99
N VAL A 367 2.23 -8.14 2.04
CA VAL A 367 2.63 -9.55 1.98
C VAL A 367 1.56 -10.36 2.72
N CYS A 368 0.94 -11.35 2.06
CA CYS A 368 -0.09 -12.22 2.63
C CYS A 368 0.42 -13.66 2.78
N CYS A 369 0.44 -14.25 4.00
CA CYS A 369 0.83 -15.66 4.23
C CYS A 369 -0.29 -16.53 4.79
N THR A 370 -0.31 -17.82 4.42
CA THR A 370 -1.22 -18.85 4.98
C THR A 370 -0.53 -19.61 6.11
N LEU A 371 -1.19 -19.75 7.27
CA LEU A 371 -0.61 -20.36 8.45
C LEU A 371 -0.51 -21.90 8.33
N ALA A 372 0.71 -22.41 8.15
CA ALA A 372 1.05 -23.82 8.32
C ALA A 372 2.22 -23.94 9.31
N GLY A 373 1.94 -23.68 10.60
CA GLY A 373 2.90 -23.86 11.69
C GLY A 373 3.65 -22.58 12.10
N ASN A 374 3.46 -22.19 13.36
CA ASN A 374 4.16 -21.16 14.14
C ASN A 374 4.09 -19.69 13.61
N LEU A 375 3.14 -18.91 14.15
CA LEU A 375 2.96 -17.46 13.94
C LEU A 375 4.27 -16.66 14.08
N ARG A 376 5.12 -17.01 15.06
CA ARG A 376 6.42 -16.36 15.29
C ARG A 376 7.39 -16.53 14.13
N SER A 377 7.43 -17.71 13.51
CA SER A 377 8.31 -17.98 12.37
C SER A 377 7.90 -17.17 11.15
N ALA A 378 6.59 -17.15 10.85
CA ALA A 378 6.04 -16.35 9.75
C ALA A 378 6.32 -14.85 9.94
N LEU A 379 6.07 -14.34 11.15
CA LEU A 379 6.38 -12.97 11.50
C LEU A 379 7.87 -12.67 11.41
N SER A 380 8.73 -13.56 11.90
CA SER A 380 10.19 -13.31 11.88
C SER A 380 10.73 -13.20 10.45
N GLY A 381 10.21 -14.01 9.52
CA GLY A 381 10.51 -13.87 8.09
C GLY A 381 10.02 -12.53 7.52
N ILE A 382 8.74 -12.20 7.77
CA ILE A 382 8.14 -10.95 7.27
C ILE A 382 8.87 -9.72 7.80
N LEU A 383 9.21 -9.70 9.09
CA LEU A 383 9.90 -8.59 9.73
C LEU A 383 11.37 -8.49 9.29
N GLY A 384 12.00 -9.62 8.97
CA GLY A 384 13.37 -9.65 8.45
C GLY A 384 13.47 -9.12 7.02
N GLU A 385 12.46 -9.36 6.20
CA GLU A 385 12.48 -9.03 4.76
C GLU A 385 11.78 -7.71 4.42
N PHE A 386 10.65 -7.39 5.07
CA PHE A 386 9.76 -6.31 4.61
C PHE A 386 9.63 -5.11 5.56
N GLN A 387 10.00 -5.23 6.83
CA GLN A 387 9.93 -4.14 7.84
C GLN A 387 8.60 -3.32 7.85
N PRO A 388 7.42 -3.98 8.05
CA PRO A 388 6.12 -3.30 8.14
C PRO A 388 6.03 -2.20 9.20
N ASP A 389 5.20 -1.18 8.94
CA ASP A 389 4.75 -0.24 9.98
C ASP A 389 3.59 -0.87 10.77
N PHE A 390 2.75 -1.65 10.07
CA PHE A 390 1.59 -2.35 10.64
C PHE A 390 1.58 -3.82 10.26
N VAL A 391 1.15 -4.66 11.18
CA VAL A 391 0.81 -6.06 10.92
C VAL A 391 -0.66 -6.25 11.21
N VAL A 392 -1.44 -6.69 10.24
CA VAL A 392 -2.84 -7.08 10.42
C VAL A 392 -2.93 -8.60 10.48
N LEU A 393 -3.34 -9.12 11.63
CA LEU A 393 -3.65 -10.54 11.82
C LEU A 393 -5.16 -10.74 11.64
N GLU A 394 -5.57 -11.30 10.50
CA GLU A 394 -6.96 -11.64 10.21
C GLU A 394 -7.32 -13.00 10.84
N THR A 395 -8.37 -12.99 11.66
CA THR A 395 -8.91 -14.21 12.29
C THR A 395 -10.08 -14.76 11.48
N THR A 396 -10.31 -16.08 11.55
CA THR A 396 -11.50 -16.68 10.93
C THR A 396 -12.78 -16.13 11.53
N GLY A 397 -13.89 -16.19 10.77
CA GLY A 397 -15.18 -15.66 11.22
C GLY A 397 -15.77 -16.33 12.45
N LEU A 398 -15.24 -17.49 12.85
CA LEU A 398 -15.65 -18.25 14.03
C LEU A 398 -14.54 -18.33 15.10
N ALA A 399 -13.40 -17.68 14.88
CA ALA A 399 -12.34 -17.64 15.87
C ALA A 399 -12.75 -16.73 17.04
N ASN A 400 -12.57 -17.22 18.26
CA ASN A 400 -12.60 -16.40 19.46
C ASN A 400 -11.25 -15.66 19.56
N PRO A 401 -11.23 -14.32 19.60
CA PRO A 401 -9.98 -13.55 19.75
C PRO A 401 -9.18 -13.94 21.00
N ALA A 402 -9.85 -14.43 22.06
CA ALA A 402 -9.21 -14.92 23.28
C ALA A 402 -8.16 -16.01 23.00
N ASN A 403 -8.42 -16.90 22.03
CA ASN A 403 -7.53 -18.01 21.70
C ASN A 403 -6.20 -17.55 21.08
N LEU A 404 -6.17 -16.34 20.50
CA LEU A 404 -4.96 -15.76 19.93
C LEU A 404 -4.14 -15.01 20.98
N LEU A 405 -4.75 -14.55 22.09
CA LEU A 405 -4.06 -13.73 23.09
C LEU A 405 -2.86 -14.46 23.71
N ASP A 406 -2.93 -15.78 23.85
CA ASP A 406 -1.79 -16.57 24.32
C ASP A 406 -0.66 -16.61 23.27
N GLU A 407 -0.98 -16.83 21.99
CA GLU A 407 0.01 -16.80 20.89
C GLU A 407 0.64 -15.42 20.69
N LEU A 408 -0.12 -14.36 20.99
CA LEU A 408 0.36 -12.98 20.99
C LEU A 408 1.51 -12.80 22.01
N SER A 409 1.46 -13.46 23.15
CA SER A 409 2.52 -13.36 24.16
C SER A 409 3.89 -13.86 23.68
N ASP A 410 3.91 -14.83 22.75
CA ASP A 410 5.12 -15.41 22.17
C ASP A 410 5.81 -14.51 21.13
N ILE A 411 5.12 -13.46 20.66
CA ILE A 411 5.58 -12.54 19.61
C ILE A 411 5.73 -11.10 20.09
N ARG A 412 5.66 -10.87 21.42
CA ARG A 412 5.75 -9.55 22.04
C ARG A 412 7.10 -8.85 21.87
N ASP A 413 8.16 -9.61 21.64
CA ASP A 413 9.48 -9.09 21.31
C ASP A 413 9.54 -8.54 19.88
N LEU A 414 8.65 -8.99 19.00
CA LEU A 414 8.64 -8.67 17.58
C LEU A 414 7.74 -7.48 17.21
N LEU A 415 6.62 -7.28 17.91
CA LEU A 415 5.58 -6.31 17.57
C LEU A 415 5.16 -5.43 18.76
N GLU A 416 4.51 -4.31 18.49
CA GLU A 416 3.76 -3.50 19.47
C GLU A 416 2.26 -3.75 19.28
N PHE A 417 1.52 -4.12 20.33
CA PHE A 417 0.08 -4.31 20.20
C PHE A 417 -0.65 -2.97 20.05
N ALA A 418 -1.43 -2.81 18.96
CA ALA A 418 -2.21 -1.60 18.71
C ALA A 418 -3.68 -1.79 19.07
N SER A 419 -4.35 -2.82 18.55
CA SER A 419 -5.79 -2.99 18.79
C SER A 419 -6.37 -4.34 18.35
N ILE A 420 -7.54 -4.67 18.88
CA ILE A 420 -8.48 -5.64 18.31
C ILE A 420 -9.61 -4.86 17.61
N THR A 421 -9.69 -4.98 16.29
CA THR A 421 -10.73 -4.35 15.46
C THR A 421 -11.74 -5.41 15.02
N THR A 422 -13.01 -5.21 15.39
CA THR A 422 -14.09 -6.17 15.10
C THR A 422 -15.08 -5.57 14.11
N VAL A 423 -15.29 -6.26 12.99
CA VAL A 423 -16.30 -5.89 11.99
C VAL A 423 -17.61 -6.64 12.27
N LEU A 424 -18.71 -5.91 12.36
CA LEU A 424 -20.05 -6.42 12.60
C LEU A 424 -20.97 -6.10 11.41
N ASP A 425 -21.78 -7.08 11.01
CA ASP A 425 -22.88 -6.86 10.06
C ASP A 425 -24.10 -6.29 10.79
N ALA A 426 -24.51 -5.06 10.50
CA ALA A 426 -25.65 -4.42 11.17
C ALA A 426 -26.97 -5.21 11.05
N ALA A 427 -27.19 -5.90 9.93
CA ALA A 427 -28.39 -6.69 9.70
C ALA A 427 -28.35 -8.03 10.45
N CYS A 428 -27.18 -8.67 10.55
CA CYS A 428 -27.04 -10.00 11.14
C CYS A 428 -26.63 -9.99 12.63
N ALA A 429 -26.02 -8.91 13.11
CA ALA A 429 -25.47 -8.80 14.46
C ALA A 429 -26.50 -9.06 15.58
N PRO A 430 -27.76 -8.59 15.54
CA PRO A 430 -28.72 -8.88 16.60
C PRO A 430 -28.93 -10.39 16.82
N ARG A 431 -29.05 -11.14 15.72
CA ARG A 431 -29.18 -12.61 15.77
C ARG A 431 -27.88 -13.27 16.21
N ALA A 432 -26.73 -12.78 15.72
CA ALA A 432 -25.43 -13.35 16.08
C ALA A 432 -25.14 -13.18 17.58
N LEU A 433 -25.37 -11.99 18.13
CA LEU A 433 -25.16 -11.69 19.55
C LEU A 433 -26.12 -12.45 20.48
N ALA A 434 -27.33 -12.77 20.01
CA ALA A 434 -28.26 -13.59 20.76
C ALA A 434 -27.84 -15.07 20.80
N ASN A 435 -27.42 -15.62 19.66
CA ASN A 435 -27.29 -17.07 19.48
C ASN A 435 -25.85 -17.60 19.53
N HIS A 436 -24.84 -16.74 19.39
CA HIS A 436 -23.45 -17.17 19.28
C HIS A 436 -22.58 -16.44 20.30
N GLU A 437 -21.98 -17.22 21.20
CA GLU A 437 -21.06 -16.72 22.21
C GLU A 437 -19.82 -16.09 21.58
N VAL A 438 -19.25 -16.71 20.54
CA VAL A 438 -18.12 -16.16 19.79
C VAL A 438 -18.39 -14.73 19.31
N ALA A 439 -19.61 -14.42 18.87
CA ALA A 439 -19.97 -13.07 18.43
C ALA A 439 -20.00 -12.07 19.62
N ARG A 440 -20.45 -12.52 20.80
CA ARG A 440 -20.41 -11.71 22.03
C ARG A 440 -18.96 -11.47 22.48
N ASN A 441 -18.13 -12.51 22.48
CA ASN A 441 -16.72 -12.44 22.86
C ASN A 441 -15.94 -11.50 21.93
N GLN A 442 -16.18 -11.57 20.61
CA GLN A 442 -15.60 -10.63 19.63
C GLN A 442 -15.96 -9.18 19.95
N VAL A 443 -17.21 -8.90 20.34
CA VAL A 443 -17.63 -7.54 20.74
C VAL A 443 -17.02 -7.10 22.06
N GLN A 444 -17.04 -7.96 23.08
CA GLN A 444 -16.49 -7.66 24.41
C GLN A 444 -14.98 -7.39 24.37
N LEU A 445 -14.24 -8.12 23.53
CA LEU A 445 -12.79 -7.97 23.42
C LEU A 445 -12.36 -6.86 22.45
N ALA A 446 -13.26 -6.20 21.72
CA ALA A 446 -12.88 -5.18 20.74
C ALA A 446 -12.35 -3.88 21.38
N ASP A 447 -11.35 -3.26 20.74
CA ASP A 447 -11.02 -1.84 20.92
C ASP A 447 -11.88 -0.94 20.04
N ILE A 448 -12.11 -1.44 18.83
CA ILE A 448 -12.78 -0.74 17.75
C ILE A 448 -13.84 -1.67 17.18
N LEU A 449 -15.06 -1.16 17.12
CA LEU A 449 -16.22 -1.83 16.56
C LEU A 449 -16.63 -1.10 15.29
N ILE A 450 -16.65 -1.83 14.18
CA ILE A 450 -17.11 -1.33 12.89
C ILE A 450 -18.45 -1.96 12.60
N LEU A 451 -19.51 -1.18 12.79
CA LEU A 451 -20.87 -1.56 12.41
C LEU A 451 -21.05 -1.30 10.91
N ASN A 452 -20.84 -2.34 10.11
CA ASN A 452 -20.86 -2.30 8.65
C ASN A 452 -22.25 -2.65 8.08
N LYS A 453 -22.47 -2.34 6.79
CA LYS A 453 -23.74 -2.54 6.07
C LYS A 453 -24.91 -1.79 6.70
N THR A 454 -24.63 -0.59 7.23
CA THR A 454 -25.66 0.24 7.87
C THR A 454 -26.73 0.72 6.89
N ASP A 455 -26.43 0.71 5.58
CA ASP A 455 -27.37 0.93 4.49
C ASP A 455 -28.49 -0.13 4.40
N LEU A 456 -28.32 -1.30 5.03
CA LEU A 456 -29.28 -2.40 5.01
C LEU A 456 -30.21 -2.44 6.24
N ALA A 457 -30.08 -1.50 7.18
CA ALA A 457 -30.83 -1.49 8.43
C ALA A 457 -31.50 -0.14 8.70
N GLU A 458 -32.69 -0.18 9.32
CA GLU A 458 -33.39 1.04 9.72
C GLU A 458 -32.71 1.73 10.91
N GLU A 459 -32.77 3.06 10.96
CA GLU A 459 -32.14 3.87 12.01
C GLU A 459 -32.59 3.47 13.44
N LYS A 460 -33.85 3.06 13.61
CA LYS A 460 -34.36 2.59 14.90
C LYS A 460 -33.69 1.27 15.33
N ALA A 461 -33.47 0.35 14.40
CA ALA A 461 -32.81 -0.92 14.65
C ALA A 461 -31.31 -0.70 14.94
N LEU A 462 -30.66 0.20 14.20
CA LEU A 462 -29.27 0.58 14.44
C LEU A 462 -29.07 1.11 15.86
N ARG A 463 -29.90 2.06 16.31
CA ARG A 463 -29.80 2.61 17.69
C ARG A 463 -30.00 1.55 18.77
N ALA A 464 -30.92 0.61 18.57
CA ALA A 464 -31.13 -0.49 19.52
C ALA A 464 -29.91 -1.43 19.58
N LEU A 465 -29.31 -1.72 18.43
CA LEU A 465 -28.10 -2.52 18.34
C LEU A 465 -26.90 -1.81 18.97
N GLU A 466 -26.73 -0.51 18.74
CA GLU A 466 -25.67 0.30 19.36
C GLU A 466 -25.79 0.31 20.88
N ALA A 467 -27.01 0.46 21.42
CA ALA A 467 -27.25 0.37 22.86
C ALA A 467 -26.84 -1.00 23.41
N ARG A 468 -27.21 -2.08 22.72
CA ARG A 468 -26.83 -3.44 23.12
C ARG A 468 -25.32 -3.68 23.03
N ILE A 469 -24.66 -3.14 22.02
CA ILE A 469 -23.20 -3.20 21.87
C ILE A 469 -22.52 -2.47 23.03
N ARG A 470 -23.02 -1.29 23.40
CA ARG A 470 -22.49 -0.50 24.52
C ARG A 470 -22.66 -1.17 25.88
N GLU A 471 -23.73 -1.94 26.07
CA GLU A 471 -23.89 -2.80 27.26
C GLU A 471 -22.81 -3.88 27.34
N LEU A 472 -22.48 -4.50 26.20
CA LEU A 472 -21.47 -5.57 26.14
C LEU A 472 -20.05 -5.00 26.27
N ASN A 473 -19.77 -3.89 25.61
CA ASN A 473 -18.47 -3.24 25.60
C ASN A 473 -18.61 -1.71 25.67
N PRO A 474 -18.47 -1.13 26.87
CA PRO A 474 -18.63 0.31 27.06
C PRO A 474 -17.40 1.13 26.64
N THR A 475 -16.24 0.49 26.42
CA THR A 475 -14.96 1.16 26.15
C THR A 475 -14.55 1.14 24.68
N ALA A 476 -15.13 0.23 23.88
CA ALA A 476 -14.88 0.17 22.46
C ALA A 476 -15.40 1.42 21.74
N ASP A 477 -14.61 1.90 20.79
CA ASP A 477 -15.04 2.96 19.92
C ASP A 477 -15.86 2.39 18.75
N LEU A 478 -17.05 2.94 18.53
CA LEU A 478 -18.07 2.38 17.64
C LEU A 478 -18.27 3.28 16.43
N HIS A 479 -18.01 2.73 15.24
CA HIS A 479 -18.09 3.43 13.96
C HIS A 479 -19.12 2.77 13.06
N ARG A 480 -19.98 3.58 12.45
CA ARG A 480 -20.87 3.12 11.37
C ARG A 480 -20.12 3.15 10.04
N ALA A 481 -20.34 2.14 9.21
CA ALA A 481 -19.76 2.04 7.88
C ALA A 481 -20.75 1.50 6.84
N VAL A 482 -20.49 1.85 5.58
CA VAL A 482 -21.03 1.22 4.38
C VAL A 482 -19.84 0.70 3.59
N LYS A 483 -19.86 -0.57 3.18
CA LYS A 483 -18.73 -1.24 2.49
C LYS A 483 -17.38 -1.14 3.24
N GLY A 484 -17.40 -1.03 4.56
CA GLY A 484 -16.18 -0.92 5.37
C GLY A 484 -15.37 0.36 5.15
N ASP A 485 -15.97 1.40 4.57
CA ASP A 485 -15.27 2.64 4.23
C ASP A 485 -15.15 3.55 5.46
N ILE A 486 -14.03 3.44 6.18
CA ILE A 486 -13.66 4.32 7.30
C ILE A 486 -12.17 4.67 7.21
N PRO A 487 -11.79 5.96 7.28
CA PRO A 487 -10.39 6.36 7.32
C PRO A 487 -9.63 5.76 8.52
N ALA A 488 -8.41 5.26 8.32
CA ALA A 488 -7.55 4.72 9.38
C ALA A 488 -7.30 5.72 10.50
N THR A 489 -7.17 7.00 10.15
CA THR A 489 -7.01 8.10 11.11
C THR A 489 -8.24 8.27 12.02
N ALA A 490 -9.44 7.99 11.52
CA ALA A 490 -10.65 8.01 12.33
C ALA A 490 -10.70 6.83 13.30
N LEU A 491 -10.14 5.68 12.93
CA LEU A 491 -10.10 4.48 13.76
C LEU A 491 -8.99 4.54 14.83
N TYR A 492 -7.79 4.94 14.45
CA TYR A 492 -6.59 4.83 15.28
C TYR A 492 -6.01 6.17 15.75
N GLY A 493 -6.52 7.31 15.25
CA GLY A 493 -6.00 8.64 15.57
C GLY A 493 -4.77 9.05 14.75
N VAL A 494 -4.28 10.28 14.93
CA VAL A 494 -3.05 10.76 14.29
C VAL A 494 -1.86 10.04 14.94
N ASN A 495 -0.93 9.50 14.13
CA ASN A 495 0.16 8.62 14.58
C ASN A 495 -0.31 7.40 15.39
N PHE A 496 -1.55 6.94 15.14
CA PHE A 496 -2.16 5.82 15.85
C PHE A 496 -2.23 6.02 17.38
N ARG A 497 -2.39 7.28 17.83
CA ARG A 497 -2.62 7.64 19.22
C ARG A 497 -4.04 8.17 19.35
N LYS A 498 -4.93 7.41 20.00
CA LYS A 498 -6.34 7.77 20.13
C LYS A 498 -6.79 7.91 21.58
N ARG A 499 -7.70 8.87 21.78
CA ARG A 499 -8.38 9.18 23.04
C ARG A 499 -9.45 8.14 23.37
N LEU A 500 -9.54 7.70 24.62
CA LEU A 500 -10.58 6.76 25.06
C LEU A 500 -11.84 7.47 25.57
N PRO A 501 -13.04 6.96 25.24
CA PRO A 501 -14.28 7.42 25.86
C PRO A 501 -14.42 6.87 27.29
N ARG A 502 -15.00 7.66 28.22
CA ARG A 502 -15.40 7.14 29.55
C ARG A 502 -16.54 6.13 29.39
N PRO A 503 -16.51 4.97 30.06
CA PRO A 503 -17.63 4.05 30.09
C PRO A 503 -18.86 4.71 30.74
N ALA A 504 -20.06 4.35 30.30
CA ALA A 504 -21.29 4.84 30.92
C ALA A 504 -21.36 4.37 32.39
N PRO A 505 -21.88 5.20 33.33
CA PRO A 505 -21.94 4.88 34.77
C PRO A 505 -22.90 3.72 35.13
N LEU A 506 -23.55 3.10 34.14
CA LEU A 506 -24.48 1.99 34.29
C LEU A 506 -23.79 0.65 33.93
N LEU A 507 -22.72 0.31 34.64
CA LEU A 507 -22.29 -1.10 34.71
C LEU A 507 -23.08 -1.75 35.85
N ALA A 508 -24.33 -2.12 35.57
CA ALA A 508 -25.01 -3.08 36.44
C ALA A 508 -24.30 -4.44 36.29
N PRO A 509 -24.07 -5.19 37.37
CA PRO A 509 -23.59 -6.57 37.25
C PRO A 509 -24.57 -7.32 36.36
N MET A 510 -24.13 -7.71 35.16
CA MET A 510 -25.00 -8.43 34.23
C MET A 510 -25.48 -9.71 34.91
N GLY A 511 -26.80 -9.83 35.03
CA GLY A 511 -27.46 -10.95 35.70
C GLY A 511 -27.07 -12.30 35.09
N HIS A 512 -26.94 -13.30 35.96
CA HIS A 512 -26.72 -14.69 35.63
C HIS A 512 -27.77 -15.20 34.62
N HIS A 513 -27.35 -15.42 33.37
CA HIS A 513 -28.06 -16.32 32.48
C HIS A 513 -27.26 -17.62 32.39
N ALA A 514 -27.55 -18.54 33.32
CA ALA A 514 -27.11 -19.91 33.24
C ALA A 514 -27.85 -20.60 32.08
N THR A 515 -27.13 -21.04 31.04
CA THR A 515 -27.43 -22.26 30.28
C THR A 515 -26.29 -22.57 29.29
N HIS A 516 -25.55 -23.63 29.63
CA HIS A 516 -24.73 -24.49 28.78
C HIS A 516 -23.56 -23.87 27.98
N GLY A 517 -22.36 -24.00 28.56
CA GLY A 517 -21.07 -23.96 27.85
C GLY A 517 -20.28 -22.65 27.95
N ASP A 518 -20.42 -21.88 29.04
CA ASP A 518 -19.83 -20.55 29.19
C ASP A 518 -18.29 -20.55 29.20
N ASP A 519 -17.65 -19.76 28.32
CA ASP A 519 -16.28 -19.25 28.53
C ASP A 519 -16.24 -18.22 29.68
N GLY A 520 -17.40 -17.84 30.24
CA GLY A 520 -17.53 -17.12 31.51
C GLY A 520 -17.03 -15.67 31.51
N ILE A 521 -16.89 -15.04 30.33
CA ILE A 521 -16.30 -13.70 30.19
C ILE A 521 -17.25 -12.61 30.73
N GLN A 522 -16.76 -11.90 31.74
CA GLN A 522 -17.42 -10.78 32.39
C GLN A 522 -16.58 -9.51 32.22
N ASN A 523 -17.18 -8.35 32.49
CA ASN A 523 -16.46 -7.09 32.61
C ASN A 523 -16.62 -6.49 34.02
N ALA A 524 -15.66 -5.67 34.44
CA ALA A 524 -15.70 -4.95 35.70
C ALA A 524 -15.02 -3.59 35.55
N LEU A 525 -15.55 -2.57 36.23
CA LEU A 525 -15.01 -1.21 36.24
C LEU A 525 -14.44 -0.88 37.62
N ILE A 526 -13.24 -0.31 37.59
CA ILE A 526 -12.55 0.26 38.75
C ILE A 526 -12.50 1.78 38.51
N GLU A 527 -13.12 2.55 39.40
CA GLU A 527 -12.93 4.00 39.43
C GLU A 527 -11.67 4.33 40.24
N LEU A 528 -10.84 5.22 39.70
CA LEU A 528 -9.57 5.64 40.31
C LEU A 528 -9.71 7.09 40.78
N ASP A 529 -9.85 7.27 42.10
CA ASP A 529 -10.17 8.55 42.72
C ASP A 529 -8.99 9.54 42.77
N GLY A 530 -7.76 9.07 42.51
CA GLY A 530 -6.54 9.88 42.58
C GLY A 530 -5.35 9.26 41.84
N PRO A 531 -4.18 9.93 41.91
CA PRO A 531 -2.96 9.39 41.33
C PRO A 531 -2.57 8.07 42.01
N VAL A 532 -2.10 7.12 41.20
CA VAL A 532 -1.73 5.77 41.59
C VAL A 532 -0.21 5.61 41.55
N ASP A 533 0.36 4.85 42.48
CA ASP A 533 1.77 4.44 42.40
C ASP A 533 2.00 3.48 41.22
N ARG A 534 2.97 3.82 40.35
CA ARG A 534 3.23 3.06 39.12
C ARG A 534 3.77 1.66 39.43
N GLU A 535 4.63 1.52 40.43
CA GLU A 535 5.24 0.23 40.78
C GLU A 535 4.17 -0.73 41.31
N LEU A 536 3.33 -0.27 42.25
CA LEU A 536 2.22 -1.07 42.78
C LEU A 536 1.19 -1.45 41.71
N PHE A 537 0.89 -0.53 40.80
CA PHE A 537 0.00 -0.79 39.67
C PHE A 537 0.58 -1.86 38.75
N MET A 538 1.84 -1.71 38.34
CA MET A 538 2.49 -2.64 37.43
C MET A 538 2.68 -4.03 38.07
N ASP A 539 2.98 -4.09 39.37
CA ASP A 539 3.00 -5.33 40.15
C ASP A 539 1.61 -5.97 40.26
N GLY A 540 0.55 -5.18 40.30
CA GLY A 540 -0.83 -5.64 40.23
C GLY A 540 -1.15 -6.26 38.88
N ILE A 541 -0.80 -5.57 37.79
CA ILE A 541 -0.98 -6.04 36.42
C ILE A 541 -0.17 -7.31 36.13
N ALA A 542 1.08 -7.38 36.59
CA ALA A 542 1.94 -8.55 36.41
C ALA A 542 1.43 -9.78 37.16
N ALA A 543 0.68 -9.58 38.25
CA ALA A 543 0.06 -10.64 39.04
C ALA A 543 -1.36 -11.01 38.57
N LEU A 544 -1.85 -10.43 37.46
CA LEU A 544 -3.17 -10.78 36.94
C LEU A 544 -3.19 -12.25 36.49
N PRO A 545 -4.27 -12.98 36.83
CA PRO A 545 -4.39 -14.38 36.47
C PRO A 545 -4.75 -14.50 34.98
N ARG A 546 -4.53 -15.67 34.37
CA ARG A 546 -4.71 -15.90 32.91
C ARG A 546 -6.16 -15.71 32.44
N GLU A 547 -7.07 -15.79 33.39
CA GLU A 547 -8.49 -15.52 33.30
C GLU A 547 -8.78 -14.08 32.83
N VAL A 548 -7.86 -13.13 33.03
CA VAL A 548 -7.98 -11.78 32.51
C VAL A 548 -7.51 -11.72 31.07
N LEU A 549 -8.47 -11.48 30.17
CA LEU A 549 -8.22 -11.40 28.75
C LEU A 549 -7.85 -9.99 28.30
N ARG A 550 -8.30 -8.97 29.03
CA ARG A 550 -8.03 -7.57 28.69
C ARG A 550 -8.20 -6.64 29.88
N ALA A 551 -7.40 -5.59 29.93
CA ALA A 551 -7.71 -4.42 30.74
C ALA A 551 -7.44 -3.14 29.96
N LYS A 552 -8.31 -2.14 30.08
CA LYS A 552 -8.16 -0.86 29.38
C LYS A 552 -8.73 0.28 30.19
N GLY A 553 -8.01 1.39 30.25
CA GLY A 553 -8.40 2.51 31.11
C GLY A 553 -7.57 3.76 30.93
N VAL A 554 -7.91 4.78 31.72
CA VAL A 554 -7.12 5.99 31.87
C VAL A 554 -6.66 6.04 33.32
N VAL A 555 -5.35 6.07 33.53
CA VAL A 555 -4.72 6.06 34.85
C VAL A 555 -3.87 7.32 35.00
N ARG A 556 -3.87 7.93 36.18
CA ARG A 556 -2.94 8.99 36.54
C ARG A 556 -1.89 8.40 37.47
N PHE A 557 -0.63 8.46 37.09
CA PHE A 557 0.45 7.98 37.95
C PHE A 557 1.04 9.11 38.80
N LEU A 558 1.56 8.78 39.98
CA LEU A 558 2.22 9.73 40.88
C LEU A 558 3.48 10.36 40.25
N ASP A 559 4.14 9.63 39.36
CA ASP A 559 5.39 10.03 38.69
C ASP A 559 5.16 10.75 37.34
N SER A 560 3.90 10.92 36.91
CA SER A 560 3.55 11.45 35.59
C SER A 560 2.92 12.84 35.70
N ASN A 561 3.26 13.72 34.75
CA ASN A 561 2.70 15.07 34.67
C ASN A 561 1.27 15.11 34.12
N GLY A 562 0.70 13.96 33.72
CA GLY A 562 -0.63 13.87 33.13
C GLY A 562 -1.24 12.48 33.20
N PRO A 563 -2.51 12.33 32.77
CA PRO A 563 -3.15 11.03 32.63
C PRO A 563 -2.52 10.22 31.48
N GLU A 564 -2.51 8.90 31.62
CA GLU A 564 -2.01 7.95 30.64
C GLU A 564 -3.12 6.95 30.27
N VAL A 565 -3.25 6.64 28.99
CA VAL A 565 -4.06 5.51 28.51
C VAL A 565 -3.30 4.23 28.78
N PHE A 566 -3.86 3.38 29.64
CA PHE A 566 -3.35 2.05 29.92
C PHE A 566 -4.13 1.01 29.12
N GLN A 567 -3.41 0.08 28.51
CA GLN A 567 -3.98 -1.07 27.83
C GLN A 567 -3.17 -2.33 28.13
N TYR A 568 -3.88 -3.43 28.31
CA TYR A 568 -3.35 -4.75 28.63
C TYR A 568 -4.11 -5.82 27.87
N VAL A 569 -3.36 -6.77 27.32
CA VAL A 569 -3.78 -8.11 26.92
C VAL A 569 -2.69 -9.09 27.38
N PRO A 570 -2.97 -10.40 27.54
CA PRO A 570 -1.93 -11.36 27.90
C PRO A 570 -0.63 -11.17 27.10
N GLY A 571 0.48 -10.96 27.81
CA GLY A 571 1.80 -10.74 27.23
C GLY A 571 2.13 -9.30 26.78
N PHE A 572 1.14 -8.43 26.59
CA PHE A 572 1.34 -7.03 26.20
C PHE A 572 0.71 -6.04 27.17
N HIS A 573 1.44 -5.00 27.51
CA HIS A 573 0.85 -3.80 28.09
C HIS A 573 1.53 -2.57 27.51
N SER A 574 0.79 -1.47 27.41
CA SER A 574 1.38 -0.18 27.09
C SER A 574 0.69 0.95 27.84
N THR A 575 1.46 2.01 28.05
CA THR A 575 0.99 3.28 28.59
C THR A 575 1.33 4.37 27.58
N ILE A 576 0.35 5.19 27.24
CA ILE A 576 0.53 6.30 26.29
C ILE A 576 0.01 7.58 26.94
N PRO A 577 0.74 8.72 26.89
CA PRO A 577 0.22 9.98 27.38
C PRO A 577 -1.13 10.34 26.77
N ALA A 578 -2.09 10.73 27.61
CA ALA A 578 -3.44 11.08 27.19
C ALA A 578 -3.63 12.60 27.12
N GLU A 579 -4.30 13.07 26.06
CA GLU A 579 -4.74 14.46 25.96
C GLU A 579 -5.99 14.68 26.84
N ASP A 580 -5.75 15.16 28.06
CA ASP A 580 -6.72 15.70 29.02
C ASP A 580 -7.82 14.72 29.51
N CYS A 581 -7.83 14.45 30.82
CA CYS A 581 -8.79 13.58 31.51
C CYS A 581 -9.75 14.43 32.36
N ARG A 582 -10.72 15.07 31.71
CA ARG A 582 -11.77 15.85 32.40
C ARG A 582 -12.81 14.98 33.11
N ASP A 583 -12.94 13.74 32.66
CA ASP A 583 -13.97 12.81 33.12
C ASP A 583 -13.45 11.77 34.13
N GLY A 584 -12.33 12.01 34.83
CA GLY A 584 -11.82 11.10 35.86
C GLY A 584 -11.14 9.81 35.34
N CYS A 585 -10.30 9.20 36.18
CA CYS A 585 -9.50 8.01 35.85
C CYS A 585 -10.28 6.73 36.16
N PHE A 586 -10.11 5.70 35.32
CA PHE A 586 -10.81 4.43 35.46
C PHE A 586 -10.05 3.30 34.79
N LEU A 587 -10.35 2.05 35.17
CA LEU A 587 -9.85 0.84 34.53
C LEU A 587 -10.99 -0.16 34.32
N VAL A 588 -11.16 -0.65 33.11
CA VAL A 588 -12.10 -1.74 32.79
C VAL A 588 -11.32 -3.03 32.60
N ILE A 589 -11.70 -4.08 33.33
CA ILE A 589 -11.14 -5.43 33.22
C ILE A 589 -12.17 -6.33 32.54
N ILE A 590 -11.72 -7.15 31.60
CA ILE A 590 -12.53 -8.12 30.88
C ILE A 590 -11.86 -9.49 30.98
N GLY A 591 -12.62 -10.50 31.41
CA GLY A 591 -12.12 -11.84 31.64
C GLY A 591 -13.05 -12.68 32.49
N GLN A 592 -12.63 -13.90 32.81
CA GLN A 592 -13.35 -14.76 33.75
C GLN A 592 -13.19 -14.20 35.17
N ASN A 593 -14.28 -14.17 35.94
CA ASN A 593 -14.29 -13.61 37.31
C ASN A 593 -13.80 -12.15 37.43
N ALA A 594 -13.95 -11.34 36.36
CA ALA A 594 -13.48 -9.96 36.31
C ALA A 594 -13.86 -9.11 37.55
N PRO A 595 -15.07 -9.20 38.14
CA PRO A 595 -15.43 -8.42 39.33
C PRO A 595 -14.56 -8.71 40.56
N ALA A 596 -14.28 -9.98 40.84
CA ALA A 596 -13.46 -10.37 41.99
C ALA A 596 -12.00 -9.94 41.82
N ILE A 597 -11.48 -10.06 40.59
CA ILE A 597 -10.12 -9.65 40.24
C ILE A 597 -9.98 -8.12 40.31
N ALA A 598 -11.00 -7.39 39.86
CA ALA A 598 -11.01 -5.93 39.93
C ALA A 598 -10.94 -5.41 41.37
N GLU A 599 -11.66 -6.04 42.30
CA GLU A 599 -11.62 -5.66 43.72
C GLU A 599 -10.26 -5.95 44.36
N ALA A 600 -9.65 -7.09 44.02
CA ALA A 600 -8.31 -7.45 44.49
C ALA A 600 -7.25 -6.46 43.97
N LEU A 601 -7.33 -6.09 42.69
CA LEU A 601 -6.43 -5.12 42.08
C LEU A 601 -6.61 -3.72 42.71
N ARG A 602 -7.85 -3.28 42.92
CA ARG A 602 -8.16 -2.01 43.58
C ARG A 602 -7.57 -1.94 44.98
N SER A 603 -7.72 -3.01 45.77
CA SER A 603 -7.17 -3.09 47.13
C SER A 603 -5.64 -3.00 47.15
N LYS A 604 -4.96 -3.58 46.16
CA LYS A 604 -3.50 -3.56 46.03
C LYS A 604 -2.97 -2.19 45.59
N ILE A 605 -3.70 -1.48 44.74
CA ILE A 605 -3.34 -0.16 44.23
C ILE A 605 -3.60 0.96 45.26
N ALA A 606 -4.55 0.75 46.17
CA ALA A 606 -4.92 1.72 47.22
C ALA A 606 -4.08 1.59 48.51
N ALA A 607 -3.29 0.52 48.65
CA ALA A 607 -2.38 0.28 49.77
C ALA A 607 -1.06 1.05 49.57
#